data_AF-A0AAW0BY04-F1
#
_entry.id   AF-A0AAW0BY04-F1
#
_cell.length_a   1.000
_cell.length_b   1.000
_cell.length_c   1.000
_cell.angle_alpha   90.00
_cell.angle_beta   90.00
_cell.angle_gamma   90.00
#
_symmetry.space_group_name_H-M   'P 1'
#
loop_
_entity.id
_entity.type
_entity.pdbx_description
1 polymer ?
#
loop_
_entity_poly.entity_id
_entity_poly.type
_entity_poly.pdbx_seq_one_letter_code
_entity_poly.pdbx_strand_id
1 'polypeptide(L)'
;MPPSSAYTELKSHLTGLQESWKANTDNEEEKIIPKTLTAICETLRNTASSLSPEELRQIVNEYAEFEHEVVNHAYSTEDDDGYDFVPISCGSANVNDRASQGIPGLNVANRNFMGELLSIMALAAGRNFNADDVLARMGGTSVKPYDPSSNPSPLTTPLARFSATSTPLPSSAPPEAVAFAQARCEITSDSSCSPIDLCLDGRILAELGAGGWKNRDPVLMLYDLEGKSRGNSIGRYISVDVGLAGVAYYLRLDASRKLVWVADGDRVKSYRWSESEDSDKATPAHTLSSKKFSGGFILKDAGSRLLRFGSGGMGIWDVEKLPTHGRNGKKIIGRSMDPENIDSWRDDDGDEIELSSGTKADRTSNAKAFVDAKVVECHPSNANQILATHEKHYGVATVDLQAEDVALRYVGHGAYVNSFATSAADPHGFATAASDGGVRLYDSRTPTPSMAIYHSDEFIQAVLYEHIGGQPYVLYGGTKSEQIKVWDVRSKTALYELSTGNNEVNAMVWDGSTQTLFAGTECSYMDRLGYTHDYARAKFGKIQKRRVRELWGQVQEDDDIDEDDDDDDDDEFEEWAWPRRAAHGEESFGYPLDSGEHRTYRYSFKINPNPKILPEYGQATVGDQSYW
;
A
#
# COMPACT_ATOMS: atom_id res chain seq x y z
N MET A 1 -4.61 -18.25 41.00
CA MET A 1 -4.04 -17.21 41.89
C MET A 1 -4.97 -16.01 41.85
N PRO A 2 -5.06 -15.17 42.90
CA PRO A 2 -5.81 -13.92 42.80
C PRO A 2 -5.21 -13.03 41.69
N PRO A 3 -6.03 -12.22 40.99
CA PRO A 3 -5.54 -11.30 39.98
C PRO A 3 -4.56 -10.30 40.59
N SER A 4 -3.59 -9.86 39.80
CA SER A 4 -2.63 -8.84 40.18
C SER A 4 -3.31 -7.48 40.42
N SER A 5 -2.63 -6.61 41.17
CA SER A 5 -3.09 -5.23 41.37
C SER A 5 -3.23 -4.49 40.05
N ALA A 6 -2.26 -4.67 39.14
CA ALA A 6 -2.26 -4.06 37.81
C ALA A 6 -3.46 -4.51 36.96
N TYR A 7 -3.81 -5.80 37.00
CA TYR A 7 -4.99 -6.31 36.32
C TYR A 7 -6.28 -5.67 36.87
N THR A 8 -6.38 -5.56 38.20
CA THR A 8 -7.54 -4.96 38.86
C THR A 8 -7.68 -3.47 38.54
N GLU A 9 -6.57 -2.74 38.49
CA GLU A 9 -6.52 -1.33 38.07
C GLU A 9 -7.00 -1.15 36.63
N LEU A 10 -6.47 -1.95 35.69
CA LEU A 10 -6.88 -1.91 34.29
C LEU A 10 -8.36 -2.22 34.10
N LYS A 11 -8.90 -3.17 34.88
CA LYS A 11 -10.33 -3.47 34.90
C LYS A 11 -11.17 -2.29 35.38
N SER A 12 -10.73 -1.61 36.43
CA SER A 12 -11.40 -0.42 36.95
C SER A 12 -11.37 0.72 35.92
N HIS A 13 -10.24 0.94 35.25
CA HIS A 13 -10.10 1.94 34.19
C HIS A 13 -11.00 1.64 33.00
N LEU A 14 -11.04 0.38 32.54
CA LEU A 14 -11.91 -0.03 31.44
C LEU A 14 -13.38 0.24 31.77
N THR A 15 -13.81 -0.11 32.99
CA THR A 15 -15.18 0.13 33.46
C THR A 15 -15.50 1.64 33.45
N GLY A 16 -14.58 2.47 33.96
CA GLY A 16 -14.76 3.93 33.95
C GLY A 16 -14.81 4.53 32.54
N LEU A 17 -14.00 4.02 31.61
CA LEU A 17 -14.07 4.43 30.19
C LEU A 17 -15.41 4.05 29.56
N GLN A 18 -15.90 2.84 29.80
CA GLN A 18 -17.20 2.36 29.30
C GLN A 18 -18.38 3.15 29.89
N GLU A 19 -18.32 3.52 31.18
CA GLU A 19 -19.32 4.37 31.81
C GLU A 19 -19.31 5.79 31.24
N SER A 20 -18.12 6.37 31.06
CA SER A 20 -17.96 7.69 30.45
C SER A 20 -18.45 7.72 28.99
N TRP A 21 -18.17 6.66 28.23
CA TRP A 21 -18.65 6.49 26.87
C TRP A 21 -20.18 6.47 26.79
N LYS A 22 -20.83 5.68 27.66
CA LYS A 22 -22.30 5.56 27.72
C LYS A 22 -23.01 6.79 28.26
N ALA A 23 -22.34 7.59 29.08
CA ALA A 23 -22.91 8.79 29.69
C ALA A 23 -22.91 10.00 28.74
N ASN A 24 -22.22 9.92 27.60
CA ASN A 24 -22.15 11.03 26.66
C ASN A 24 -23.46 11.17 25.89
N THR A 25 -23.87 12.42 25.68
CA THR A 25 -25.02 12.80 24.83
C THR A 25 -24.49 13.37 23.53
N ASP A 26 -25.17 13.09 22.41
CA ASP A 26 -24.78 13.26 20.99
C ASP A 26 -23.98 14.53 20.61
N ASN A 27 -24.07 15.63 21.37
CA ASN A 27 -23.42 16.92 21.07
C ASN A 27 -21.87 16.99 21.26
N GLU A 28 -21.18 15.95 21.74
CA GLU A 28 -19.70 15.94 21.91
C GLU A 28 -18.98 14.76 21.22
N GLU A 29 -19.66 14.04 20.32
CA GLU A 29 -19.15 12.80 19.71
C GLU A 29 -17.82 12.97 18.95
N GLU A 30 -17.66 14.07 18.22
CA GLU A 30 -16.44 14.41 17.48
C GLU A 30 -15.16 14.48 18.36
N LYS A 31 -15.33 14.78 19.65
CA LYS A 31 -14.20 14.92 20.59
C LYS A 31 -14.03 13.69 21.47
N ILE A 32 -15.09 12.95 21.74
CA ILE A 32 -15.02 11.82 22.69
C ILE A 32 -14.38 10.59 22.07
N ILE A 33 -14.60 10.32 20.78
CA ILE A 33 -14.05 9.14 20.10
C ILE A 33 -12.51 9.15 20.14
N PRO A 34 -11.81 10.19 19.62
CA PRO A 34 -10.35 10.22 19.65
C PRO A 34 -9.79 10.20 21.08
N LYS A 35 -10.48 10.84 22.04
CA LYS A 35 -10.08 10.82 23.45
C LYS A 35 -10.18 9.43 24.06
N THR A 36 -11.27 8.72 23.80
CA THR A 36 -11.50 7.36 24.30
C THR A 36 -10.48 6.39 23.74
N LEU A 37 -10.25 6.43 22.42
CA LEU A 37 -9.24 5.60 21.75
C LEU A 37 -7.82 5.89 22.24
N THR A 38 -7.49 7.17 22.44
CA THR A 38 -6.22 7.58 23.05
C THR A 38 -6.06 7.01 24.45
N ALA A 39 -7.11 7.09 25.28
CA ALA A 39 -7.08 6.57 26.65
C ALA A 39 -6.90 5.04 26.68
N ILE A 40 -7.52 4.30 25.77
CA ILE A 40 -7.30 2.84 25.60
C ILE A 40 -5.82 2.55 25.36
N CYS A 41 -5.21 3.21 24.37
CA CYS A 41 -3.81 3.02 24.03
C CYS A 41 -2.86 3.39 25.17
N GLU A 42 -3.04 4.55 25.81
CA GLU A 42 -2.15 5.01 26.87
C GLU A 42 -2.25 4.16 28.14
N THR A 43 -3.48 3.75 28.50
CA THR A 43 -3.72 2.89 29.66
C THR A 43 -3.03 1.54 29.51
N LEU A 44 -3.18 0.90 28.35
CA LEU A 44 -2.50 -0.36 28.07
C LEU A 44 -0.98 -0.20 28.00
N ARG A 45 -0.48 0.86 27.36
CA ARG A 45 0.97 1.12 27.24
C ARG A 45 1.64 1.27 28.60
N ASN A 46 1.00 1.93 29.55
CA ASN A 46 1.60 2.23 30.85
C ASN A 46 1.60 1.05 31.82
N THR A 47 0.64 0.12 31.69
CA THR A 47 0.39 -0.91 32.73
C THR A 47 0.61 -2.34 32.26
N ALA A 48 0.54 -2.61 30.94
CA ALA A 48 0.57 -3.98 30.39
C ALA A 48 1.84 -4.77 30.71
N SER A 49 2.99 -4.12 30.84
CA SER A 49 4.29 -4.77 31.10
C SER A 49 4.40 -5.46 32.46
N SER A 50 3.47 -5.19 33.38
CA SER A 50 3.45 -5.74 34.74
C SER A 50 2.58 -6.99 34.91
N LEU A 51 1.88 -7.40 33.85
CA LEU A 51 0.93 -8.51 33.85
C LEU A 51 1.58 -9.85 33.51
N SER A 52 1.00 -10.94 34.01
CA SER A 52 1.29 -12.27 33.46
C SER A 52 0.72 -12.41 32.03
N PRO A 53 1.24 -13.33 31.19
CA PRO A 53 0.74 -13.50 29.82
C PRO A 53 -0.77 -13.77 29.74
N GLU A 54 -1.33 -14.55 30.67
CA GLU A 54 -2.77 -14.85 30.70
C GLU A 54 -3.61 -13.63 31.11
N GLU A 55 -3.18 -12.89 32.13
CA GLU A 55 -3.84 -11.65 32.53
C GLU A 55 -3.81 -10.61 31.42
N LEU A 56 -2.65 -10.45 30.76
CA LEU A 56 -2.45 -9.56 29.63
C LEU A 56 -3.41 -9.92 28.49
N ARG A 57 -3.43 -11.19 28.10
CA ARG A 57 -4.30 -11.70 27.06
C ARG A 57 -5.78 -11.43 27.37
N GLN A 58 -6.21 -11.71 28.60
CA GLN A 58 -7.60 -11.51 29.01
C GLN A 58 -7.98 -10.02 28.97
N ILE A 59 -7.20 -9.15 29.62
CA ILE A 59 -7.56 -7.73 29.72
C ILE A 59 -7.50 -7.03 28.37
N VAL A 60 -6.48 -7.34 27.55
CA VAL A 60 -6.32 -6.72 26.22
C VAL A 60 -7.45 -7.12 25.28
N ASN A 61 -7.97 -8.36 25.38
CA ASN A 61 -9.14 -8.76 24.61
C ASN A 61 -10.35 -7.86 24.91
N GLU A 62 -10.59 -7.52 26.16
CA GLU A 62 -11.72 -6.65 26.53
C GLU A 62 -11.54 -5.21 26.09
N TYR A 63 -10.31 -4.68 26.16
CA TYR A 63 -10.00 -3.37 25.60
C TYR A 63 -10.15 -3.35 24.07
N ALA A 64 -9.76 -4.43 23.38
CA ALA A 64 -9.92 -4.53 21.93
C ALA A 64 -11.39 -4.68 21.50
N GLU A 65 -12.22 -5.36 22.30
CA GLU A 65 -13.68 -5.39 22.11
C GLU A 65 -14.29 -3.99 22.28
N PHE A 66 -13.86 -3.25 23.30
CA PHE A 66 -14.33 -1.88 23.52
C PHE A 66 -13.83 -0.90 22.44
N GLU A 67 -12.58 -1.02 21.98
CA GLU A 67 -12.07 -0.27 20.83
C GLU A 67 -12.94 -0.53 19.59
N HIS A 68 -13.26 -1.80 19.31
CA HIS A 68 -14.12 -2.14 18.19
C HIS A 68 -15.52 -1.51 18.32
N GLU A 69 -16.12 -1.51 19.50
CA GLU A 69 -17.42 -0.84 19.76
C GLU A 69 -17.35 0.66 19.43
N VAL A 70 -16.32 1.35 19.92
CA VAL A 70 -16.12 2.79 19.73
C VAL A 70 -15.89 3.14 18.26
N VAL A 71 -15.02 2.40 17.56
CA VAL A 71 -14.73 2.64 16.14
C VAL A 71 -15.94 2.26 15.28
N ASN A 72 -16.63 1.16 15.59
CA ASN A 72 -17.82 0.78 14.84
C ASN A 72 -18.92 1.84 14.98
N HIS A 73 -19.11 2.40 16.16
CA HIS A 73 -20.05 3.49 16.39
C HIS A 73 -19.72 4.72 15.53
N ALA A 74 -18.43 5.08 15.41
CA ALA A 74 -17.99 6.22 14.60
C ALA A 74 -18.38 6.13 13.11
N TYR A 75 -18.51 4.91 12.58
CA TYR A 75 -18.90 4.67 11.18
C TYR A 75 -20.37 4.24 11.02
N SER A 76 -21.11 4.00 12.10
CA SER A 76 -22.48 3.45 12.05
C SER A 76 -23.58 4.47 12.33
N THR A 77 -23.26 5.75 12.47
CA THR A 77 -24.27 6.81 12.68
C THR A 77 -25.16 6.87 11.43
N GLU A 78 -26.47 6.68 11.62
CA GLU A 78 -27.45 6.58 10.52
C GLU A 78 -27.73 7.92 9.82
N ASP A 79 -27.26 9.03 10.39
CA ASP A 79 -27.26 10.36 9.81
C ASP A 79 -25.92 10.66 9.12
N ASP A 80 -25.90 11.53 8.10
CA ASP A 80 -24.74 11.98 7.27
C ASP A 80 -23.60 12.65 8.09
N ASP A 81 -23.64 12.54 9.43
CA ASP A 81 -22.74 13.12 10.42
C ASP A 81 -21.67 12.13 10.94
N GLY A 82 -21.56 10.95 10.32
CA GLY A 82 -20.55 9.94 10.66
C GLY A 82 -19.13 10.33 10.29
N TYR A 83 -18.15 9.63 10.89
CA TYR A 83 -16.75 9.88 10.55
C TYR A 83 -16.42 9.30 9.16
N ASP A 84 -15.93 10.15 8.27
CA ASP A 84 -15.22 9.69 7.07
C ASP A 84 -13.90 9.00 7.44
N PHE A 85 -13.18 9.55 8.42
CA PHE A 85 -11.90 9.04 8.92
C PHE A 85 -11.79 9.23 10.44
N VAL A 86 -11.70 8.13 11.19
CA VAL A 86 -11.38 8.20 12.63
C VAL A 86 -9.90 8.59 12.81
N PRO A 87 -9.58 9.70 13.49
CA PRO A 87 -8.20 10.16 13.65
C PRO A 87 -7.32 9.16 14.40
N ILE A 88 -6.03 9.10 14.03
CA ILE A 88 -5.06 8.26 14.72
C ILE A 88 -4.94 8.67 16.19
N SER A 89 -5.35 7.74 17.05
CA SER A 89 -5.51 7.97 18.48
C SER A 89 -4.62 7.03 19.31
N CYS A 90 -3.33 6.94 18.97
CA CYS A 90 -2.38 6.07 19.68
C CYS A 90 -1.63 6.80 20.82
N GLY A 91 -2.07 7.99 21.22
CA GLY A 91 -1.49 8.79 22.32
C GLY A 91 -0.01 9.11 22.10
N SER A 92 0.80 8.88 23.13
CA SER A 92 2.26 9.14 23.10
C SER A 92 3.08 8.42 22.02
N ALA A 93 2.51 7.47 21.26
CA ALA A 93 3.16 6.84 20.12
C ALA A 93 3.00 7.63 18.81
N ASN A 94 2.07 8.58 18.76
CA ASN A 94 1.83 9.41 17.57
C ASN A 94 3.09 10.21 17.22
N VAL A 95 3.47 10.15 15.95
CA VAL A 95 4.52 11.00 15.37
C VAL A 95 3.90 11.86 14.27
N ASN A 96 4.24 13.15 14.27
CA ASN A 96 3.69 14.07 13.29
C ASN A 96 4.52 14.01 12.00
N ASP A 97 3.82 13.88 10.89
CA ASP A 97 4.39 14.06 9.56
C ASP A 97 4.62 15.56 9.26
N ARG A 98 5.58 16.19 9.95
CA ARG A 98 5.83 17.65 9.83
C ARG A 98 6.44 18.07 8.49
N ALA A 99 6.85 17.13 7.64
CA ALA A 99 7.68 17.41 6.48
C ALA A 99 6.91 17.82 5.22
N SER A 100 5.59 17.60 5.15
CA SER A 100 4.87 17.67 3.87
C SER A 100 3.42 18.15 3.92
N GLN A 101 2.91 18.66 5.05
CA GLN A 101 1.48 18.99 5.13
C GLN A 101 1.12 20.27 4.35
N GLY A 102 0.57 20.07 3.15
CA GLY A 102 -0.60 20.83 2.71
C GLY A 102 -1.86 20.35 3.43
N ILE A 103 -2.91 21.17 3.45
CA ILE A 103 -4.19 20.84 4.10
C ILE A 103 -4.87 19.68 3.35
N PRO A 104 -5.39 18.66 4.06
CA PRO A 104 -6.26 17.64 3.47
C PRO A 104 -7.46 18.28 2.75
N GLY A 105 -7.68 17.95 1.47
CA GLY A 105 -8.81 18.45 0.66
C GLY A 105 -8.57 19.78 -0.07
N LEU A 106 -7.44 20.45 0.17
CA LEU A 106 -7.04 21.63 -0.60
C LEU A 106 -6.08 21.24 -1.72
N ASN A 107 -6.60 20.65 -2.80
CA ASN A 107 -5.81 20.43 -4.02
C ASN A 107 -5.43 21.78 -4.67
N VAL A 108 -4.47 21.76 -5.60
CA VAL A 108 -3.98 22.97 -6.29
C VAL A 108 -5.13 23.75 -6.93
N ALA A 109 -6.12 23.05 -7.51
CA ALA A 109 -7.30 23.66 -8.12
C ALA A 109 -8.20 24.43 -7.12
N ASN A 110 -8.52 23.81 -5.98
CA ASN A 110 -9.32 24.41 -4.90
C ASN A 110 -8.59 25.61 -4.28
N ARG A 111 -7.26 25.51 -4.13
CA ARG A 111 -6.42 26.62 -3.69
C ARG A 111 -6.44 27.78 -4.70
N ASN A 112 -6.27 27.50 -5.99
CA ASN A 112 -6.26 28.52 -7.03
C ASN A 112 -7.62 29.23 -7.13
N PHE A 113 -8.71 28.47 -7.09
CA PHE A 113 -10.08 29.02 -7.05
C PHE A 113 -10.32 29.88 -5.80
N MET A 114 -9.91 29.41 -4.62
CA MET A 114 -10.02 30.18 -3.37
C MET A 114 -9.15 31.43 -3.39
N GLY A 115 -7.96 31.35 -3.98
CA GLY A 115 -7.05 32.49 -4.19
C GLY A 115 -7.65 33.55 -5.11
N GLU A 116 -8.24 33.13 -6.24
CA GLU A 116 -8.96 34.02 -7.15
C GLU A 116 -10.16 34.67 -6.46
N LEU A 117 -10.97 33.88 -5.74
CA LEU A 117 -12.14 34.37 -5.02
C LEU A 117 -11.75 35.41 -3.94
N LEU A 118 -10.73 35.12 -3.15
CA LEU A 118 -10.19 36.04 -2.13
C LEU A 118 -9.64 37.32 -2.76
N SER A 119 -8.98 37.22 -3.92
CA SER A 119 -8.46 38.37 -4.66
C SER A 119 -9.59 39.25 -5.19
N ILE A 120 -10.66 38.65 -5.73
CA ILE A 120 -11.87 39.36 -6.18
C ILE A 120 -12.54 40.08 -5.00
N MET A 121 -12.69 39.40 -3.86
CA MET A 121 -13.27 40.00 -2.66
C MET A 121 -12.41 41.15 -2.10
N ALA A 122 -11.08 41.02 -2.13
CA ALA A 122 -10.16 42.07 -1.69
C ALA A 122 -10.20 43.31 -2.60
N LEU A 123 -10.27 43.11 -3.92
CA LEU A 123 -10.48 44.16 -4.91
C LEU A 123 -11.81 44.88 -4.70
N ALA A 124 -12.90 44.13 -4.47
CA ALA A 124 -14.21 44.70 -4.17
C ALA A 124 -14.25 45.48 -2.85
N ALA A 125 -13.41 45.11 -1.88
CA ALA A 125 -13.30 45.77 -0.58
C ALA A 125 -12.25 46.90 -0.52
N GLY A 126 -11.55 47.20 -1.62
CA GLY A 126 -10.54 48.26 -1.69
C GLY A 126 -9.32 48.03 -0.78
N ARG A 127 -8.99 46.77 -0.46
CA ARG A 127 -7.84 46.40 0.38
C ARG A 127 -6.73 45.80 -0.48
N ASN A 128 -5.49 46.27 -0.28
CA ASN A 128 -4.32 45.54 -0.78
C ASN A 128 -4.13 44.30 0.10
N PHE A 129 -4.35 43.12 -0.48
CA PHE A 129 -4.31 41.85 0.22
C PHE A 129 -3.44 40.88 -0.56
N ASN A 130 -2.58 40.12 0.14
CA ASN A 130 -1.83 39.03 -0.45
C ASN A 130 -2.55 37.72 -0.13
N ALA A 131 -3.20 37.11 -1.12
CA ALA A 131 -3.96 35.88 -0.95
C ALA A 131 -3.09 34.72 -0.45
N ASP A 132 -1.82 34.67 -0.85
CA ASP A 132 -0.87 33.63 -0.41
C ASP A 132 -0.54 33.73 1.09
N ASP A 133 -0.46 34.93 1.66
CA ASP A 133 -0.18 35.12 3.09
C ASP A 133 -1.36 34.63 3.96
N VAL A 134 -2.58 34.68 3.42
CA VAL A 134 -3.79 34.24 4.13
C VAL A 134 -4.04 32.75 3.98
N LEU A 135 -3.80 32.20 2.79
CA LEU A 135 -3.77 30.75 2.58
C LEU A 135 -2.66 30.10 3.43
N ALA A 136 -1.52 30.76 3.61
CA ALA A 136 -0.44 30.32 4.50
C ALA A 136 -0.84 30.37 5.99
N ARG A 137 -1.57 31.41 6.44
CA ARG A 137 -2.09 31.52 7.81
C ARG A 137 -3.23 30.56 8.13
N MET A 138 -3.94 30.07 7.10
CA MET A 138 -4.96 29.03 7.23
C MET A 138 -4.37 27.61 7.33
N GLY A 139 -3.03 27.46 7.30
CA GLY A 139 -2.35 26.20 7.59
C GLY A 139 -2.04 25.31 6.38
N GLY A 140 -2.10 25.83 5.14
CA GLY A 140 -1.87 25.06 3.92
C GLY A 140 -0.69 25.56 3.13
N THR A 141 0.50 25.01 3.38
CA THR A 141 1.57 25.14 2.40
C THR A 141 1.23 24.24 1.22
N SER A 142 1.16 24.82 0.01
CA SER A 142 1.29 24.03 -1.22
C SER A 142 2.49 23.11 -1.05
N VAL A 143 2.40 21.89 -1.58
CA VAL A 143 3.60 21.10 -1.83
C VAL A 143 4.62 22.04 -2.47
N LYS A 144 5.77 22.22 -1.80
CA LYS A 144 6.78 23.18 -2.26
C LYS A 144 7.27 22.72 -3.63
N PRO A 145 7.52 23.64 -4.57
CA PRO A 145 8.21 23.31 -5.80
C PRO A 145 9.50 22.57 -5.49
N TYR A 146 9.88 21.66 -6.37
CA TYR A 146 11.10 20.89 -6.26
C TYR A 146 12.30 21.80 -6.09
N ASP A 147 13.02 21.63 -4.98
CA ASP A 147 14.25 22.36 -4.69
C ASP A 147 15.46 21.43 -4.84
N PRO A 148 16.26 21.57 -5.91
CA PRO A 148 17.43 20.73 -6.14
C PRO A 148 18.49 20.90 -5.04
N SER A 149 18.51 22.03 -4.34
CA SER A 149 19.46 22.29 -3.25
C SER A 149 19.16 21.47 -1.99
N SER A 150 17.94 20.94 -1.89
CA SER A 150 17.55 20.00 -0.82
C SER A 150 18.10 18.58 -1.04
N ASN A 151 18.59 18.27 -2.25
CA ASN A 151 19.10 16.95 -2.57
C ASN A 151 20.38 16.67 -1.78
N PRO A 152 20.46 15.52 -1.09
CA PRO A 152 21.65 15.13 -0.35
C PRO A 152 22.80 14.69 -1.27
N SER A 153 22.56 14.52 -2.57
CA SER A 153 23.54 14.10 -3.56
C SER A 153 23.19 14.62 -4.96
N PRO A 154 24.19 14.91 -5.82
CA PRO A 154 23.93 15.13 -7.25
C PRO A 154 23.42 13.88 -7.98
N LEU A 155 23.52 12.70 -7.34
CA LEU A 155 23.01 11.41 -7.87
C LEU A 155 21.61 11.07 -7.36
N THR A 156 20.99 11.96 -6.58
CA THR A 156 19.60 11.81 -6.15
C THR A 156 18.68 11.85 -7.37
N THR A 157 17.74 10.91 -7.46
CA THR A 157 16.75 10.88 -8.54
C THR A 157 15.90 12.16 -8.54
N PRO A 158 15.57 12.74 -9.70
CA PRO A 158 14.65 13.88 -9.77
C PRO A 158 13.22 13.52 -9.34
N LEU A 159 12.86 12.25 -9.24
CA LEU A 159 11.57 11.78 -8.72
C LEU A 159 11.55 11.61 -7.20
N ALA A 160 12.59 12.06 -6.48
CA ALA A 160 12.61 12.09 -5.03
C ALA A 160 12.55 13.52 -4.52
N ARG A 161 11.70 13.78 -3.52
CA ARG A 161 11.61 15.08 -2.84
C ARG A 161 12.07 14.95 -1.39
N PHE A 162 13.06 15.76 -1.01
CA PHE A 162 13.58 15.82 0.36
C PHE A 162 13.00 16.99 1.13
N SER A 163 12.80 16.81 2.43
CA SER A 163 12.65 17.94 3.35
C SER A 163 14.04 18.47 3.71
N ALA A 164 14.16 19.78 3.97
CA ALA A 164 15.43 20.42 4.34
C ALA A 164 16.11 19.82 5.60
N THR A 165 15.40 18.97 6.35
CA THR A 165 15.87 18.30 7.57
C THR A 165 16.19 16.83 7.30
N SER A 166 17.29 16.54 6.60
CA SER A 166 17.83 15.17 6.54
C SER A 166 18.87 14.96 7.65
N THR A 167 18.79 13.84 8.35
CA THR A 167 19.82 13.47 9.33
C THR A 167 21.05 12.97 8.58
N PRO A 168 22.25 13.56 8.78
CA PRO A 168 23.45 13.12 8.09
C PRO A 168 23.75 11.65 8.41
N LEU A 169 23.98 10.84 7.38
CA LEU A 169 24.48 9.48 7.58
C LEU A 169 25.91 9.53 8.16
N PRO A 170 26.28 8.57 9.03
CA PRO A 170 27.66 8.43 9.46
C PRO A 170 28.57 8.18 8.24
N SER A 171 29.80 8.67 8.30
CA SER A 171 30.80 8.45 7.22
C SER A 171 31.14 6.96 7.00
N SER A 172 30.83 6.11 7.98
CA SER A 172 30.99 4.66 7.92
C SER A 172 29.74 3.91 7.43
N ALA A 173 28.70 4.61 6.96
CA ALA A 173 27.48 3.98 6.48
C ALA A 173 27.77 3.06 5.28
N PRO A 174 27.16 1.86 5.23
CA PRO A 174 27.37 0.95 4.11
C PRO A 174 26.78 1.51 2.81
N PRO A 175 27.28 1.10 1.63
CA PRO A 175 26.87 1.66 0.34
C PRO A 175 25.35 1.64 0.10
N GLU A 176 24.68 0.57 0.50
CA GLU A 176 23.22 0.43 0.39
C GLU A 176 22.46 1.43 1.26
N ALA A 177 22.92 1.71 2.49
CA ALA A 177 22.32 2.75 3.33
C ALA A 177 22.49 4.14 2.70
N VAL A 178 23.67 4.41 2.11
CA VAL A 178 23.94 5.67 1.42
C VAL A 178 23.04 5.82 0.19
N ALA A 179 22.96 4.78 -0.65
CA ALA A 179 22.12 4.79 -1.84
C ALA A 179 20.65 5.02 -1.50
N PHE A 180 20.15 4.29 -0.49
CA PHE A 180 18.76 4.40 -0.07
C PHE A 180 18.45 5.73 0.59
N ALA A 181 19.20 6.17 1.61
CA ALA A 181 18.89 7.41 2.34
C ALA A 181 19.01 8.67 1.48
N GLN A 182 19.74 8.61 0.36
CA GLN A 182 19.92 9.71 -0.58
C GLN A 182 19.06 9.57 -1.84
N ALA A 183 18.15 8.59 -1.89
CA ALA A 183 17.31 8.28 -3.04
C ALA A 183 18.10 8.19 -4.36
N ARG A 184 19.26 7.54 -4.32
CA ARG A 184 20.10 7.27 -5.48
C ARG A 184 19.56 6.03 -6.20
N CYS A 185 18.63 6.21 -7.12
CA CYS A 185 18.06 5.11 -7.86
C CYS A 185 17.82 5.43 -9.34
N GLU A 186 17.83 4.37 -10.14
CA GLU A 186 17.29 4.37 -11.49
C GLU A 186 15.85 3.88 -11.42
N ILE A 187 14.96 4.49 -12.19
CA ILE A 187 13.53 4.22 -12.10
C ILE A 187 13.04 3.81 -13.49
N THR A 188 12.40 2.65 -13.56
CA THR A 188 11.75 2.10 -14.77
C THR A 188 10.33 1.73 -14.43
N SER A 189 9.47 1.57 -15.42
CA SER A 189 8.10 1.12 -15.22
C SER A 189 7.59 0.33 -16.41
N ASP A 190 6.61 -0.54 -16.16
CA ASP A 190 5.78 -1.17 -17.18
C ASP A 190 4.30 -0.80 -16.96
N SER A 191 3.52 -0.83 -18.05
CA SER A 191 2.04 -0.78 -17.98
C SER A 191 1.52 -1.99 -17.20
N SER A 192 0.46 -1.78 -16.42
CA SER A 192 -0.09 -2.81 -15.53
C SER A 192 -1.62 -2.93 -15.63
N CYS A 193 -2.15 -3.94 -14.97
CA CYS A 193 -3.56 -4.06 -14.61
C CYS A 193 -3.91 -3.12 -13.43
N SER A 194 -5.19 -3.03 -13.03
CA SER A 194 -5.57 -2.34 -11.79
C SER A 194 -5.02 -3.15 -10.60
N PRO A 195 -3.97 -2.68 -9.92
CA PRO A 195 -3.16 -3.52 -9.03
C PRO A 195 -3.86 -3.77 -7.70
N ILE A 196 -3.80 -5.02 -7.22
CA ILE A 196 -4.39 -5.47 -5.95
C ILE A 196 -3.31 -5.94 -4.97
N ASP A 197 -2.37 -6.76 -5.41
CA ASP A 197 -1.33 -7.34 -4.55
C ASP A 197 -0.03 -7.57 -5.34
N LEU A 198 1.11 -7.50 -4.65
CA LEU A 198 2.44 -7.65 -5.23
C LEU A 198 3.26 -8.58 -4.33
N CYS A 199 3.91 -9.57 -4.93
CA CYS A 199 4.71 -10.55 -4.19
C CYS A 199 6.04 -10.78 -4.91
N LEU A 200 7.12 -10.94 -4.13
CA LEU A 200 8.45 -11.25 -4.64
C LEU A 200 9.00 -12.48 -3.91
N ASP A 201 9.53 -13.45 -4.66
CA ASP A 201 10.31 -14.55 -4.11
C ASP A 201 11.49 -14.86 -5.05
N GLY A 202 12.70 -14.62 -4.54
CA GLY A 202 13.92 -14.65 -5.34
C GLY A 202 13.85 -13.67 -6.51
N ARG A 203 13.99 -14.19 -7.73
CA ARG A 203 13.99 -13.36 -8.96
C ARG A 203 12.62 -13.18 -9.61
N ILE A 204 11.57 -13.76 -9.03
CA ILE A 204 10.23 -13.76 -9.60
C ILE A 204 9.38 -12.73 -8.87
N LEU A 205 8.92 -11.73 -9.61
CA LEU A 205 7.92 -10.77 -9.19
C LEU A 205 6.55 -11.22 -9.73
N ALA A 206 5.54 -11.20 -8.89
CA ALA A 206 4.16 -11.45 -9.27
C ALA A 206 3.31 -10.26 -8.88
N GLU A 207 2.50 -9.80 -9.82
CA GLU A 207 1.52 -8.74 -9.63
C GLU A 207 0.13 -9.27 -9.95
N LEU A 208 -0.73 -9.20 -8.95
CA LEU A 208 -2.13 -9.56 -9.05
C LEU A 208 -2.95 -8.29 -9.19
N GLY A 209 -3.90 -8.30 -10.11
CA GLY A 209 -4.83 -7.20 -10.26
C GLY A 209 -6.12 -7.59 -10.97
N ALA A 210 -6.90 -6.57 -11.30
CA ALA A 210 -8.13 -6.68 -12.04
C ALA A 210 -7.99 -6.04 -13.43
N GLY A 211 -8.65 -6.64 -14.42
CA GLY A 211 -8.68 -6.13 -15.79
C GLY A 211 -9.89 -6.66 -16.56
N GLY A 212 -9.78 -6.71 -17.89
CA GLY A 212 -10.90 -7.06 -18.75
C GLY A 212 -12.03 -6.02 -18.69
N TRP A 213 -13.21 -6.37 -19.22
CA TRP A 213 -14.32 -5.42 -19.27
C TRP A 213 -14.76 -4.98 -17.86
N LYS A 214 -14.59 -3.69 -17.57
CA LYS A 214 -14.91 -3.07 -16.27
C LYS A 214 -14.14 -3.63 -15.07
N ASN A 215 -12.90 -4.09 -15.28
CA ASN A 215 -12.03 -4.64 -14.23
C ASN A 215 -12.66 -5.83 -13.48
N ARG A 216 -13.26 -6.77 -14.23
CA ARG A 216 -13.95 -7.95 -13.67
C ARG A 216 -13.16 -9.24 -13.79
N ASP A 217 -12.12 -9.23 -14.61
CA ASP A 217 -11.28 -10.40 -14.83
C ASP A 217 -10.08 -10.39 -13.87
N PRO A 218 -9.73 -11.56 -13.29
CA PRO A 218 -8.50 -11.70 -12.53
C PRO A 218 -7.30 -11.70 -13.48
N VAL A 219 -6.35 -10.79 -13.26
CA VAL A 219 -5.12 -10.69 -14.06
C VAL A 219 -3.93 -11.01 -13.17
N LEU A 220 -3.03 -11.85 -13.67
CA LEU A 220 -1.76 -12.17 -12.99
C LEU A 220 -0.61 -11.92 -13.96
N MET A 221 0.23 -10.95 -13.61
CA MET A 221 1.46 -10.63 -14.35
C MET A 221 2.64 -11.23 -13.58
N LEU A 222 3.41 -12.10 -14.23
CA LEU A 222 4.64 -12.65 -13.67
C LEU A 222 5.85 -12.09 -14.41
N TYR A 223 6.89 -11.71 -13.67
CA TYR A 223 8.13 -11.22 -14.22
C TYR A 223 9.32 -12.03 -13.69
N ASP A 224 10.19 -12.42 -14.61
CA ASP A 224 11.51 -12.95 -14.32
C ASP A 224 12.54 -11.82 -14.43
N LEU A 225 12.94 -11.29 -13.27
CA LEU A 225 13.71 -10.04 -13.15
C LEU A 225 15.16 -10.15 -13.65
N GLU A 226 15.67 -11.38 -13.79
CA GLU A 226 17.01 -11.66 -14.35
C GLU A 226 16.94 -12.11 -15.82
N GLY A 227 15.74 -12.43 -16.33
CA GLY A 227 15.54 -12.82 -17.72
C GLY A 227 15.80 -11.65 -18.66
N LYS A 228 16.17 -11.95 -19.91
CA LYS A 228 16.31 -10.91 -20.95
C LYS A 228 14.97 -10.20 -21.15
N SER A 229 14.88 -8.95 -20.69
CA SER A 229 13.74 -8.07 -20.93
C SER A 229 13.75 -7.57 -22.39
N ARG A 230 12.58 -7.18 -22.88
CA ARG A 230 12.46 -6.45 -24.15
C ARG A 230 12.46 -4.96 -23.84
N GLY A 231 13.39 -4.21 -24.42
CA GLY A 231 13.46 -2.75 -24.23
C GLY A 231 13.68 -2.35 -22.77
N ASN A 232 12.91 -1.36 -22.29
CA ASN A 232 13.01 -0.79 -20.94
C ASN A 232 12.15 -1.50 -19.88
N SER A 233 11.61 -2.68 -20.20
CA SER A 233 10.72 -3.43 -19.30
C SER A 233 11.39 -3.84 -17.99
N ILE A 234 10.61 -3.89 -16.92
CA ILE A 234 11.11 -4.17 -15.56
C ILE A 234 11.63 -5.60 -15.40
N GLY A 235 11.28 -6.52 -16.29
CA GLY A 235 11.75 -7.90 -16.34
C GLY A 235 11.21 -8.69 -17.53
N ARG A 236 11.56 -9.97 -17.67
CA ARG A 236 10.95 -10.83 -18.69
C ARG A 236 9.54 -11.24 -18.26
N TYR A 237 8.53 -10.77 -18.98
CA TYR A 237 7.12 -11.11 -18.73
C TYR A 237 6.81 -12.59 -19.02
N ILE A 238 6.01 -13.21 -18.14
CA ILE A 238 5.49 -14.56 -18.23
C ILE A 238 3.95 -14.49 -18.10
N SER A 239 3.27 -14.82 -19.18
CA SER A 239 1.80 -14.82 -19.26
C SER A 239 1.16 -15.91 -18.40
N VAL A 240 -0.02 -15.63 -17.86
CA VAL A 240 -0.81 -16.58 -17.07
C VAL A 240 -2.29 -16.45 -17.41
N ASP A 241 -2.93 -17.56 -17.81
CA ASP A 241 -4.39 -17.63 -17.92
C ASP A 241 -4.95 -18.03 -16.55
N VAL A 242 -5.52 -17.08 -15.81
CA VAL A 242 -5.94 -17.29 -14.42
C VAL A 242 -7.17 -18.21 -14.31
N GLY A 243 -8.13 -18.14 -15.23
CA GLY A 243 -9.30 -19.03 -15.24
C GLY A 243 -10.09 -19.16 -13.92
N LEU A 244 -9.97 -18.16 -13.02
CA LEU A 244 -10.84 -17.98 -11.86
C LEU A 244 -12.15 -17.31 -12.31
N ALA A 245 -13.22 -17.52 -11.55
CA ALA A 245 -14.55 -17.05 -11.96
C ALA A 245 -14.81 -15.61 -11.50
N GLY A 246 -14.12 -15.16 -10.43
CA GLY A 246 -14.12 -13.78 -9.99
C GLY A 246 -12.72 -13.19 -9.94
N VAL A 247 -12.68 -11.88 -9.64
CA VAL A 247 -11.44 -11.19 -9.30
C VAL A 247 -10.76 -11.89 -8.13
N ALA A 248 -9.45 -12.07 -8.24
CA ALA A 248 -8.63 -12.64 -7.19
C ALA A 248 -8.01 -11.53 -6.35
N TYR A 249 -7.95 -11.75 -5.03
CA TYR A 249 -7.52 -10.73 -4.06
C TYR A 249 -6.33 -11.16 -3.20
N TYR A 250 -5.85 -12.38 -3.37
CA TYR A 250 -4.80 -12.96 -2.55
C TYR A 250 -3.74 -13.61 -3.43
N LEU A 251 -2.47 -13.27 -3.21
CA LEU A 251 -1.33 -13.72 -3.99
C LEU A 251 -0.24 -14.30 -3.07
N ARG A 252 0.37 -15.44 -3.43
CA ARG A 252 1.62 -15.92 -2.80
C ARG A 252 2.53 -16.61 -3.81
N LEU A 253 3.84 -16.40 -3.66
CA LEU A 253 4.87 -17.09 -4.43
C LEU A 253 5.56 -18.20 -3.62
N ASP A 254 5.99 -19.24 -4.34
CA ASP A 254 6.89 -20.29 -3.87
C ASP A 254 7.91 -20.58 -4.99
N ALA A 255 9.01 -19.85 -4.98
CA ALA A 255 10.09 -20.00 -5.94
C ALA A 255 10.75 -21.38 -5.87
N SER A 256 10.77 -22.01 -4.69
CA SER A 256 11.34 -23.34 -4.51
C SER A 256 10.60 -24.42 -5.30
N ARG A 257 9.26 -24.30 -5.41
CA ARG A 257 8.41 -25.19 -6.23
C ARG A 257 8.06 -24.63 -7.60
N LYS A 258 8.51 -23.41 -7.89
CA LYS A 258 8.15 -22.65 -9.08
C LYS A 258 6.64 -22.48 -9.21
N LEU A 259 5.96 -22.14 -8.11
CA LEU A 259 4.52 -21.98 -8.07
C LEU A 259 4.13 -20.57 -7.64
N VAL A 260 3.18 -19.97 -8.35
CA VAL A 260 2.43 -18.81 -7.88
C VAL A 260 1.01 -19.25 -7.55
N TRP A 261 0.44 -18.75 -6.46
CA TRP A 261 -0.90 -19.06 -5.98
C TRP A 261 -1.75 -17.79 -5.99
N VAL A 262 -2.96 -17.89 -6.52
CA VAL A 262 -3.95 -16.80 -6.53
C VAL A 262 -5.31 -17.32 -6.12
N ALA A 263 -6.12 -16.45 -5.52
CA ALA A 263 -7.40 -16.88 -4.98
C ALA A 263 -8.52 -15.85 -5.14
N ASP A 264 -9.66 -16.30 -5.66
CA ASP A 264 -10.94 -15.60 -5.61
C ASP A 264 -11.75 -16.07 -4.38
N GLY A 265 -13.00 -15.65 -4.26
CA GLY A 265 -13.87 -16.04 -3.14
C GLY A 265 -14.16 -17.54 -3.02
N ASP A 266 -14.10 -18.29 -4.13
CA ASP A 266 -14.59 -19.67 -4.21
C ASP A 266 -13.49 -20.72 -4.43
N ARG A 267 -12.37 -20.33 -5.04
CA ARG A 267 -11.27 -21.22 -5.43
C ARG A 267 -9.90 -20.60 -5.21
N VAL A 268 -8.90 -21.47 -5.03
CA VAL A 268 -7.48 -21.13 -5.14
C VAL A 268 -6.90 -21.86 -6.33
N LYS A 269 -6.11 -21.18 -7.17
CA LYS A 269 -5.38 -21.80 -8.28
C LYS A 269 -3.89 -21.53 -8.15
N SER A 270 -3.08 -22.41 -8.72
CA SER A 270 -1.65 -22.17 -8.86
C SER A 270 -1.13 -22.40 -10.26
N TYR A 271 -0.08 -21.69 -10.62
CA TYR A 271 0.58 -21.79 -11.92
C TYR A 271 2.05 -22.07 -11.75
N ARG A 272 2.58 -22.92 -12.63
CA ARG A 272 3.99 -23.25 -12.67
C ARG A 272 4.67 -22.50 -13.79
N TRP A 273 5.64 -21.66 -13.47
CA TRP A 273 6.47 -21.01 -14.49
C TRP A 273 7.66 -21.88 -14.90
N SER A 274 8.26 -21.51 -16.03
CA SER A 274 9.48 -22.11 -16.55
C SER A 274 10.61 -21.10 -16.54
N GLU A 275 11.80 -21.55 -16.18
CA GLU A 275 13.04 -20.75 -16.30
C GLU A 275 13.60 -20.76 -17.72
N SER A 276 13.06 -21.61 -18.60
CA SER A 276 13.46 -21.63 -20.01
C SER A 276 13.11 -20.29 -20.67
N GLU A 277 14.09 -19.64 -21.31
CA GLU A 277 13.86 -18.39 -22.06
C GLU A 277 12.84 -18.60 -23.20
N ASP A 278 12.76 -19.80 -23.76
CA ASP A 278 11.80 -20.18 -24.82
C ASP A 278 10.34 -20.31 -24.35
N SER A 279 10.08 -20.20 -23.04
CA SER A 279 8.74 -20.34 -22.45
C SER A 279 8.31 -19.02 -21.84
N ASP A 280 7.26 -18.43 -22.41
CA ASP A 280 6.65 -17.16 -22.01
C ASP A 280 5.30 -17.33 -21.31
N LYS A 281 4.91 -18.58 -20.99
CA LYS A 281 3.63 -18.90 -20.37
C LYS A 281 3.77 -19.85 -19.17
N ALA A 282 3.12 -19.51 -18.07
CA ALA A 282 2.99 -20.40 -16.93
C ALA A 282 1.86 -21.42 -17.16
N THR A 283 2.05 -22.65 -16.69
CA THR A 283 1.06 -23.73 -16.85
C THR A 283 0.21 -23.89 -15.59
N PRO A 284 -1.12 -23.96 -15.67
CA PRO A 284 -1.97 -24.29 -14.54
C PRO A 284 -1.55 -25.60 -13.87
N ALA A 285 -1.31 -25.58 -12.56
CA ALA A 285 -0.81 -26.71 -11.80
C ALA A 285 -1.89 -27.33 -10.91
N HIS A 286 -2.58 -26.53 -10.10
CA HIS A 286 -3.55 -27.02 -9.11
C HIS A 286 -4.79 -26.12 -9.06
N THR A 287 -5.91 -26.71 -8.62
CA THR A 287 -7.15 -25.99 -8.27
C THR A 287 -7.70 -26.54 -6.94
N LEU A 288 -8.00 -25.65 -6.01
CA LEU A 288 -8.50 -25.96 -4.66
C LEU A 288 -9.92 -25.40 -4.49
N SER A 289 -10.79 -26.18 -3.82
CA SER A 289 -12.14 -25.76 -3.44
C SER A 289 -12.08 -24.98 -2.13
N SER A 290 -12.34 -23.67 -2.16
CA SER A 290 -12.18 -22.80 -0.98
C SER A 290 -13.42 -21.95 -0.65
N LYS A 291 -14.62 -22.30 -1.12
CA LYS A 291 -15.86 -21.53 -0.85
C LYS A 291 -16.16 -21.17 0.61
N LYS A 292 -15.71 -21.98 1.59
CA LYS A 292 -15.84 -21.66 3.03
C LYS A 292 -14.63 -20.92 3.62
N PHE A 293 -13.61 -20.72 2.80
CA PHE A 293 -12.30 -20.20 3.14
C PHE A 293 -11.97 -19.09 2.12
N SER A 294 -12.73 -17.99 2.17
CA SER A 294 -12.64 -16.89 1.21
C SER A 294 -11.73 -15.74 1.67
N GLY A 295 -11.22 -15.80 2.90
CA GLY A 295 -10.27 -14.84 3.45
C GLY A 295 -8.84 -15.10 3.02
N GLY A 296 -7.90 -14.54 3.78
CA GLY A 296 -6.48 -14.59 3.48
C GLY A 296 -5.90 -16.01 3.54
N PHE A 297 -4.75 -16.20 2.88
CA PHE A 297 -4.04 -17.47 2.91
C PHE A 297 -2.53 -17.28 3.02
N ILE A 298 -1.87 -18.28 3.59
CA ILE A 298 -0.41 -18.32 3.73
C ILE A 298 0.13 -19.68 3.32
N LEU A 299 1.41 -19.67 2.92
CA LEU A 299 2.19 -20.88 2.69
C LEU A 299 3.03 -21.17 3.94
N LYS A 300 2.97 -22.41 4.44
CA LYS A 300 3.71 -22.87 5.61
C LYS A 300 4.68 -23.97 5.24
N ASP A 301 5.69 -24.14 6.11
CA ASP A 301 6.73 -25.16 6.02
C ASP A 301 7.38 -25.17 4.64
N ALA A 302 7.93 -24.00 4.28
CA ALA A 302 8.53 -23.72 2.99
C ALA A 302 7.63 -24.22 1.85
N GLY A 303 6.36 -23.78 1.80
CA GLY A 303 5.42 -24.05 0.71
C GLY A 303 4.79 -25.46 0.67
N SER A 304 5.09 -26.35 1.62
CA SER A 304 4.50 -27.71 1.61
C SER A 304 3.05 -27.75 2.09
N ARG A 305 2.58 -26.70 2.78
CA ARG A 305 1.18 -26.56 3.22
C ARG A 305 0.61 -25.20 2.85
N LEU A 306 -0.62 -25.18 2.34
CA LEU A 306 -1.41 -23.96 2.16
C LEU A 306 -2.49 -23.91 3.25
N LEU A 307 -2.55 -22.81 3.99
CA LEU A 307 -3.56 -22.54 5.01
C LEU A 307 -4.40 -21.36 4.52
N ARG A 308 -5.72 -21.52 4.43
CA ARG A 308 -6.65 -20.44 4.04
C ARG A 308 -7.78 -20.28 5.05
N PHE A 309 -8.16 -19.05 5.33
CA PHE A 309 -9.13 -18.69 6.35
C PHE A 309 -10.46 -18.23 5.74
N GLY A 310 -11.52 -18.18 6.53
CA GLY A 310 -12.84 -17.65 6.11
C GLY A 310 -13.95 -18.04 7.09
N SER A 311 -15.20 -17.97 6.63
CA SER A 311 -16.37 -18.21 7.49
C SER A 311 -16.45 -19.64 8.05
N GLY A 312 -15.79 -20.60 7.39
CA GLY A 312 -15.63 -21.97 7.87
C GLY A 312 -14.49 -22.19 8.87
N GLY A 313 -13.75 -21.13 9.25
CA GLY A 313 -12.50 -21.22 10.01
C GLY A 313 -11.30 -21.34 9.08
N MET A 314 -10.44 -22.34 9.31
CA MET A 314 -9.22 -22.61 8.53
C MET A 314 -9.32 -23.92 7.74
N GLY A 315 -8.98 -23.87 6.46
CA GLY A 315 -8.71 -25.04 5.61
C GLY A 315 -7.21 -25.23 5.41
N ILE A 316 -6.75 -26.49 5.37
CA ILE A 316 -5.36 -26.86 5.16
C ILE A 316 -5.26 -27.83 3.98
N TRP A 317 -4.36 -27.54 3.04
CA TRP A 317 -4.02 -28.41 1.91
C TRP A 317 -2.54 -28.78 1.96
N ASP A 318 -2.25 -30.08 1.88
CA ASP A 318 -0.90 -30.62 1.77
C ASP A 318 -0.47 -30.58 0.29
N VAL A 319 0.38 -29.62 -0.07
CA VAL A 319 0.69 -29.27 -1.48
C VAL A 319 1.27 -30.45 -2.26
N GLU A 320 2.09 -31.28 -1.62
CA GLU A 320 2.75 -32.44 -2.25
C GLU A 320 1.78 -33.56 -2.65
N LYS A 321 0.58 -33.59 -2.07
CA LYS A 321 -0.45 -34.60 -2.36
C LYS A 321 -1.46 -34.12 -3.40
N LEU A 322 -1.41 -32.85 -3.80
CA LEU A 322 -2.40 -32.27 -4.68
C LEU A 322 -2.35 -32.91 -6.07
N PRO A 323 -3.52 -33.27 -6.64
CA PRO A 323 -3.57 -33.67 -8.03
C PRO A 323 -3.20 -32.47 -8.92
N THR A 324 -2.52 -32.74 -10.03
CA THR A 324 -2.17 -31.70 -10.99
C THR A 324 -3.07 -31.71 -12.22
N HIS A 325 -3.17 -30.58 -12.91
CA HIS A 325 -3.81 -30.47 -14.23
C HIS A 325 -3.05 -31.21 -15.35
N GLY A 326 -1.99 -31.96 -15.00
CA GLY A 326 -1.13 -32.67 -15.95
C GLY A 326 -0.20 -31.74 -16.72
N ARG A 327 0.61 -32.30 -17.62
CA ARG A 327 1.64 -31.54 -18.36
C ARG A 327 1.08 -30.42 -19.24
N ASN A 328 -0.15 -30.58 -19.72
CA ASN A 328 -0.78 -29.61 -20.62
C ASN A 328 -1.68 -28.60 -19.88
N GLY A 329 -1.79 -28.69 -18.55
CA GLY A 329 -2.61 -27.77 -17.75
C GLY A 329 -4.13 -27.89 -17.93
N LYS A 330 -4.64 -29.00 -18.51
CA LYS A 330 -6.06 -29.15 -18.91
C LYS A 330 -6.86 -30.23 -18.17
N LYS A 331 -6.22 -31.08 -17.35
CA LYS A 331 -6.93 -32.16 -16.67
C LYS A 331 -7.84 -31.59 -15.57
N ILE A 332 -9.10 -31.98 -15.52
CA ILE A 332 -10.03 -31.58 -14.45
C ILE A 332 -9.59 -32.13 -13.09
N ILE A 333 -9.61 -31.27 -12.07
CA ILE A 333 -9.34 -31.58 -10.67
C ILE A 333 -10.67 -31.53 -9.89
N GLY A 334 -11.01 -32.62 -9.21
CA GLY A 334 -12.31 -32.77 -8.56
C GLY A 334 -13.39 -33.14 -9.58
N ARG A 335 -14.51 -32.42 -9.60
CA ARG A 335 -15.58 -32.60 -10.58
C ARG A 335 -15.54 -31.50 -11.63
N SER A 336 -16.03 -31.81 -12.83
CA SER A 336 -16.33 -30.78 -13.82
C SER A 336 -17.45 -29.89 -13.28
N MET A 337 -17.26 -28.59 -13.32
CA MET A 337 -18.29 -27.60 -13.12
C MET A 337 -19.12 -27.47 -14.38
N ASP A 338 -20.37 -27.08 -14.19
CA ASP A 338 -21.28 -26.75 -15.27
C ASP A 338 -21.17 -25.23 -15.52
N PRO A 339 -20.75 -24.78 -16.72
CA PRO A 339 -20.60 -23.36 -17.04
C PRO A 339 -21.86 -22.54 -16.74
N GLU A 340 -23.05 -23.11 -16.95
CA GLU A 340 -24.34 -22.42 -16.70
C GLU A 340 -24.58 -22.12 -15.21
N ASN A 341 -23.85 -22.80 -14.32
CA ASN A 341 -23.98 -22.67 -12.87
C ASN A 341 -22.81 -21.87 -12.23
N ILE A 342 -21.93 -21.29 -13.03
CA ILE A 342 -20.84 -20.45 -12.52
C ILE A 342 -21.39 -19.04 -12.30
N ASP A 343 -21.48 -18.65 -11.03
CA ASP A 343 -21.80 -17.27 -10.64
C ASP A 343 -20.60 -16.38 -10.93
N SER A 344 -20.61 -15.73 -12.09
CA SER A 344 -19.56 -14.83 -12.55
C SER A 344 -20.15 -13.58 -13.18
N TRP A 345 -19.49 -12.46 -12.92
CA TRP A 345 -19.76 -11.17 -13.56
C TRP A 345 -18.85 -10.92 -14.76
N ARG A 346 -17.96 -11.86 -15.07
CA ARG A 346 -17.03 -11.82 -16.21
C ARG A 346 -17.79 -12.03 -17.51
N ASP A 347 -17.27 -11.45 -18.58
CA ASP A 347 -17.73 -11.74 -19.94
C ASP A 347 -16.94 -12.97 -20.43
N ASP A 348 -17.45 -14.18 -20.16
CA ASP A 348 -16.75 -15.45 -20.47
C ASP A 348 -16.95 -15.88 -21.93
N ASP A 349 -16.76 -14.95 -22.87
CA ASP A 349 -16.98 -15.16 -24.31
C ASP A 349 -15.99 -16.17 -24.94
N GLY A 350 -14.94 -16.57 -24.19
CA GLY A 350 -13.80 -17.36 -24.68
C GLY A 350 -13.54 -18.70 -23.98
N ASP A 351 -14.47 -19.21 -23.16
CA ASP A 351 -14.26 -20.39 -22.29
C ASP A 351 -13.01 -20.22 -21.39
N GLU A 352 -12.79 -19.02 -20.87
CA GLU A 352 -11.60 -18.66 -20.09
C GLU A 352 -11.68 -19.17 -18.66
N ILE A 353 -12.90 -19.36 -18.14
CA ILE A 353 -13.11 -19.89 -16.79
C ILE A 353 -12.80 -21.39 -16.77
N GLU A 354 -11.85 -21.77 -15.93
CA GLU A 354 -11.46 -23.16 -15.78
C GLU A 354 -12.53 -23.94 -14.99
N LEU A 355 -12.92 -25.13 -15.47
CA LEU A 355 -14.11 -25.85 -14.99
C LEU A 355 -13.85 -26.90 -13.90
N SER A 356 -12.75 -26.83 -13.15
CA SER A 356 -12.51 -27.72 -12.00
C SER A 356 -13.18 -27.19 -10.74
N SER A 357 -13.91 -28.08 -10.06
CA SER A 357 -14.43 -27.79 -8.72
C SER A 357 -13.32 -27.67 -7.67
N GLY A 358 -12.14 -28.22 -7.96
CA GLY A 358 -10.97 -28.17 -7.09
C GLY A 358 -10.94 -29.24 -6.00
N THR A 359 -9.76 -29.39 -5.38
CA THR A 359 -9.48 -30.32 -4.29
C THR A 359 -9.98 -29.76 -2.96
N LYS A 360 -10.69 -30.56 -2.17
CA LYS A 360 -11.12 -30.17 -0.81
C LYS A 360 -9.92 -30.11 0.13
N ALA A 361 -10.01 -29.30 1.19
CA ALA A 361 -9.01 -29.26 2.24
C ALA A 361 -8.80 -30.65 2.86
N ASP A 362 -7.54 -31.01 3.10
CA ASP A 362 -7.15 -32.26 3.79
C ASP A 362 -7.57 -32.21 5.26
N ARG A 363 -7.51 -31.02 5.86
CA ARG A 363 -7.91 -30.76 7.24
C ARG A 363 -8.64 -29.43 7.35
N THR A 364 -9.53 -29.32 8.33
CA THR A 364 -10.25 -28.07 8.63
C THR A 364 -10.33 -27.87 10.14
N SER A 365 -10.22 -26.64 10.61
CA SER A 365 -10.57 -26.23 11.98
C SER A 365 -11.58 -25.09 11.92
N ASN A 366 -12.59 -25.12 12.80
CA ASN A 366 -13.60 -24.06 12.94
C ASN A 366 -13.38 -23.21 14.20
N ALA A 367 -12.17 -23.22 14.77
CA ALA A 367 -11.86 -22.41 15.93
C ALA A 367 -12.12 -20.93 15.65
N LYS A 368 -12.70 -20.22 16.64
CA LYS A 368 -13.11 -18.82 16.50
C LYS A 368 -11.97 -17.90 16.08
N ALA A 369 -10.74 -18.20 16.49
CA ALA A 369 -9.56 -17.43 16.13
C ALA A 369 -9.23 -17.45 14.63
N PHE A 370 -9.77 -18.40 13.87
CA PHE A 370 -9.56 -18.54 12.43
C PHE A 370 -10.72 -18.03 11.57
N VAL A 371 -11.88 -17.79 12.19
CA VAL A 371 -13.09 -17.40 11.47
C VAL A 371 -12.93 -15.99 10.94
N ASP A 372 -13.16 -15.84 9.64
CA ASP A 372 -13.13 -14.57 8.91
C ASP A 372 -11.83 -13.77 9.08
N ALA A 373 -10.69 -14.47 9.16
CA ALA A 373 -9.39 -13.81 9.05
C ALA A 373 -9.14 -13.36 7.60
N LYS A 374 -8.92 -12.05 7.38
CA LYS A 374 -8.91 -11.46 6.03
C LYS A 374 -7.50 -11.17 5.52
N VAL A 375 -6.70 -10.42 6.28
CA VAL A 375 -5.30 -10.13 5.99
C VAL A 375 -4.47 -10.95 6.97
N VAL A 376 -3.53 -11.73 6.46
CA VAL A 376 -2.73 -12.66 7.26
C VAL A 376 -1.27 -12.64 6.83
N GLU A 377 -0.38 -12.72 7.81
CA GLU A 377 1.06 -12.78 7.58
C GLU A 377 1.73 -13.73 8.58
N CYS A 378 2.87 -14.30 8.23
CA CYS A 378 3.61 -15.13 9.19
C CYS A 378 4.12 -14.28 10.36
N HIS A 379 4.06 -14.81 11.57
CA HIS A 379 4.66 -14.10 12.70
C HIS A 379 6.19 -14.02 12.53
N PRO A 380 6.83 -12.85 12.76
CA PRO A 380 8.24 -12.61 12.40
C PRO A 380 9.25 -13.60 13.00
N SER A 381 8.94 -14.18 14.16
CA SER A 381 9.86 -15.10 14.86
C SER A 381 9.24 -16.42 15.33
N ASN A 382 7.95 -16.64 15.13
CA ASN A 382 7.27 -17.81 15.66
C ASN A 382 6.52 -18.53 14.56
N ALA A 383 7.09 -19.64 14.09
CA ALA A 383 6.53 -20.43 13.00
C ALA A 383 5.15 -21.03 13.32
N ASN A 384 4.74 -21.11 14.59
CA ASN A 384 3.41 -21.60 14.96
C ASN A 384 2.36 -20.48 15.05
N GLN A 385 2.75 -19.23 14.83
CA GLN A 385 1.88 -18.08 14.95
C GLN A 385 1.79 -17.30 13.64
N ILE A 386 0.68 -16.58 13.51
CA ILE A 386 0.41 -15.67 12.40
C ILE A 386 -0.07 -14.33 12.95
N LEU A 387 0.15 -13.26 12.20
CA LEU A 387 -0.54 -12.01 12.37
C LEU A 387 -1.83 -12.06 11.53
N ALA A 388 -2.95 -11.59 12.08
CA ALA A 388 -4.24 -11.65 11.40
C ALA A 388 -5.13 -10.45 11.74
N THR A 389 -5.91 -10.01 10.76
CA THR A 389 -7.11 -9.18 10.95
C THR A 389 -8.35 -10.07 11.02
N HIS A 390 -9.43 -9.59 11.65
CA HIS A 390 -10.71 -10.31 11.72
C HIS A 390 -11.85 -9.36 11.35
N GLU A 391 -12.86 -9.84 10.63
CA GLU A 391 -13.99 -9.00 10.16
C GLU A 391 -14.72 -8.23 11.28
N LYS A 392 -14.71 -8.75 12.51
CA LYS A 392 -15.39 -8.14 13.68
C LYS A 392 -14.45 -7.39 14.63
N HIS A 393 -13.24 -7.05 14.19
CA HIS A 393 -12.28 -6.28 14.98
C HIS A 393 -11.46 -5.36 14.08
N TYR A 394 -11.35 -4.09 14.44
CA TYR A 394 -10.49 -3.15 13.72
C TYR A 394 -9.01 -3.34 14.05
N GLY A 395 -8.70 -3.75 15.29
CA GLY A 395 -7.36 -4.12 15.71
C GLY A 395 -6.88 -5.45 15.13
N VAL A 396 -5.59 -5.74 15.32
CA VAL A 396 -4.94 -6.96 14.81
C VAL A 396 -4.67 -7.96 15.92
N ALA A 397 -4.38 -9.21 15.56
CA ALA A 397 -4.11 -10.27 16.53
C ALA A 397 -2.95 -11.16 16.09
N THR A 398 -2.20 -11.66 17.08
CA THR A 398 -1.36 -12.84 16.92
C THR A 398 -2.21 -14.07 17.22
N VAL A 399 -2.30 -14.99 16.27
CA VAL A 399 -3.07 -16.24 16.41
C VAL A 399 -2.11 -17.42 16.46
N ASP A 400 -2.29 -18.30 17.44
CA ASP A 400 -1.53 -19.55 17.55
C ASP A 400 -2.24 -20.66 16.78
N LEU A 401 -1.57 -21.18 15.76
CA LEU A 401 -2.11 -22.21 14.87
C LEU A 401 -2.25 -23.58 15.53
N GLN A 402 -1.49 -23.85 16.60
CA GLN A 402 -1.51 -25.13 17.30
C GLN A 402 -2.51 -25.12 18.45
N ALA A 403 -2.54 -24.02 19.22
CA ALA A 403 -3.52 -23.81 20.28
C ALA A 403 -4.92 -23.47 19.72
N GLU A 404 -4.99 -23.08 18.44
CA GLU A 404 -6.20 -22.65 17.75
C GLU A 404 -6.90 -21.48 18.45
N ASP A 405 -6.11 -20.56 18.97
CA ASP A 405 -6.60 -19.46 19.80
C ASP A 405 -5.81 -18.17 19.58
N VAL A 406 -6.43 -17.03 19.90
CA VAL A 406 -5.78 -15.71 19.87
C VAL A 406 -4.76 -15.65 21.00
N ALA A 407 -3.49 -15.45 20.68
CA ALA A 407 -2.41 -15.33 21.66
C ALA A 407 -2.35 -13.92 22.28
N LEU A 408 -2.47 -12.89 21.45
CA LEU A 408 -2.47 -11.48 21.87
C LEU A 408 -3.21 -10.62 20.83
N ARG A 409 -3.89 -9.57 21.27
CA ARG A 409 -4.43 -8.52 20.39
C ARG A 409 -3.62 -7.24 20.50
N TYR A 410 -3.67 -6.45 19.44
CA TYR A 410 -3.02 -5.16 19.35
C TYR A 410 -4.06 -4.09 19.04
N VAL A 411 -4.10 -3.07 19.88
CA VAL A 411 -5.04 -1.95 19.76
C VAL A 411 -4.41 -0.77 19.03
N GLY A 412 -5.23 0.20 18.69
CA GLY A 412 -4.84 1.52 18.21
C GLY A 412 -5.31 1.84 16.80
N HIS A 413 -6.07 0.97 16.15
CA HIS A 413 -6.56 1.15 14.78
C HIS A 413 -7.95 1.82 14.77
N GLY A 414 -8.11 2.84 13.93
CA GLY A 414 -9.37 3.56 13.71
C GLY A 414 -10.13 3.12 12.46
N ALA A 415 -9.60 2.15 11.70
CA ALA A 415 -10.24 1.55 10.54
C ALA A 415 -9.60 0.18 10.22
N TYR A 416 -10.07 -0.47 9.16
CA TYR A 416 -9.53 -1.76 8.73
C TYR A 416 -8.05 -1.68 8.33
N VAL A 417 -7.29 -2.69 8.75
CA VAL A 417 -5.89 -2.91 8.34
C VAL A 417 -5.86 -3.61 6.99
N ASN A 418 -5.10 -3.03 6.07
CA ASN A 418 -4.99 -3.47 4.68
C ASN A 418 -3.74 -4.35 4.45
N SER A 419 -2.65 -4.10 5.19
CA SER A 419 -1.38 -4.81 4.99
C SER A 419 -0.55 -4.93 6.28
N PHE A 420 0.24 -6.01 6.35
CA PHE A 420 1.28 -6.23 7.35
C PHE A 420 2.66 -6.20 6.69
N ALA A 421 3.66 -5.74 7.43
CA ALA A 421 5.06 -5.93 7.05
C ALA A 421 5.89 -6.44 8.23
N THR A 422 6.80 -7.37 7.96
CA THR A 422 7.74 -7.94 8.92
C THR A 422 9.15 -7.88 8.37
N SER A 423 10.15 -7.79 9.24
CA SER A 423 11.56 -7.83 8.84
C SER A 423 12.25 -9.04 9.44
N ALA A 424 13.04 -9.77 8.65
CA ALA A 424 13.89 -10.84 9.16
C ALA A 424 14.97 -10.33 10.15
N ALA A 425 15.27 -9.03 10.14
CA ALA A 425 16.24 -8.40 11.05
C ALA A 425 15.61 -7.94 12.38
N ASP A 426 14.27 -7.94 12.51
CA ASP A 426 13.58 -7.66 13.77
C ASP A 426 12.59 -8.79 14.10
N PRO A 427 12.94 -9.71 15.02
CA PRO A 427 12.09 -10.86 15.35
C PRO A 427 10.80 -10.50 16.07
N HIS A 428 10.64 -9.27 16.54
CA HIS A 428 9.45 -8.82 17.28
C HIS A 428 8.73 -7.66 16.59
N GLY A 429 9.41 -6.93 15.71
CA GLY A 429 8.85 -5.81 14.97
C GLY A 429 7.93 -6.23 13.83
N PHE A 430 6.75 -5.61 13.76
CA PHE A 430 5.91 -5.64 12.57
C PHE A 430 5.20 -4.29 12.38
N ALA A 431 4.95 -3.93 11.12
CA ALA A 431 4.20 -2.73 10.76
C ALA A 431 2.83 -3.09 10.18
N THR A 432 1.89 -2.15 10.28
CA THR A 432 0.55 -2.24 9.70
C THR A 432 0.22 -0.96 8.94
N ALA A 433 -0.46 -1.09 7.81
CA ALA A 433 -1.12 -0.01 7.07
C ALA A 433 -2.63 -0.15 7.21
N ALA A 434 -3.33 0.96 7.45
CA ALA A 434 -4.76 0.95 7.69
C ALA A 434 -5.48 2.04 6.88
N SER A 435 -6.79 1.83 6.73
CA SER A 435 -7.70 2.75 6.04
C SER A 435 -7.99 4.03 6.84
N ASP A 436 -7.38 4.21 8.01
CA ASP A 436 -7.47 5.43 8.82
C ASP A 436 -6.35 6.44 8.53
N GLY A 437 -5.65 6.28 7.40
CA GLY A 437 -4.48 7.11 7.07
C GLY A 437 -3.22 6.77 7.84
N GLY A 438 -3.24 5.69 8.61
CA GLY A 438 -2.21 5.36 9.59
C GLY A 438 -1.29 4.23 9.25
N VAL A 439 -0.01 4.44 9.58
CA VAL A 439 1.01 3.40 9.62
C VAL A 439 1.49 3.21 11.05
N ARG A 440 1.43 1.98 11.56
CA ARG A 440 1.79 1.68 12.95
C ARG A 440 2.85 0.60 13.02
N LEU A 441 3.91 0.86 13.78
CA LEU A 441 4.95 -0.11 14.11
C LEU A 441 4.70 -0.66 15.52
N TYR A 442 4.70 -1.98 15.64
CA TYR A 442 4.44 -2.73 16.86
C TYR A 442 5.64 -3.59 17.24
N ASP A 443 5.82 -3.80 18.54
CA ASP A 443 6.55 -4.94 19.09
C ASP A 443 5.53 -6.03 19.44
N SER A 444 5.70 -7.24 18.90
CA SER A 444 4.74 -8.32 19.02
C SER A 444 4.53 -8.82 20.45
N ARG A 445 5.34 -8.37 21.40
CA ARG A 445 5.22 -8.70 22.83
C ARG A 445 4.35 -7.69 23.59
N THR A 446 4.00 -6.56 22.98
CA THR A 446 3.25 -5.47 23.61
C THR A 446 1.97 -5.16 22.83
N PRO A 447 0.84 -4.89 23.49
CA PRO A 447 -0.45 -4.75 22.83
C PRO A 447 -0.69 -3.38 22.16
N THR A 448 0.27 -2.46 22.22
CA THR A 448 0.12 -1.08 21.71
C THR A 448 1.28 -0.74 20.76
N PRO A 449 1.08 0.19 19.81
CA PRO A 449 2.14 0.54 18.88
C PRO A 449 3.26 1.31 19.59
N SER A 450 4.50 1.05 19.16
CA SER A 450 5.69 1.81 19.57
C SER A 450 5.85 3.13 18.80
N MET A 451 5.26 3.19 17.60
CA MET A 451 5.24 4.36 16.72
C MET A 451 3.99 4.33 15.84
N ALA A 452 3.29 5.45 15.71
CA ALA A 452 2.12 5.61 14.87
C ALA A 452 2.28 6.88 14.01
N ILE A 453 2.42 6.70 12.70
CA ILE A 453 2.56 7.77 11.72
C ILE A 453 1.16 8.11 11.21
N TYR A 454 0.75 9.36 11.40
CA TYR A 454 -0.42 9.92 10.71
C TYR A 454 0.04 10.66 9.46
N HIS A 455 -0.36 10.16 8.30
CA HIS A 455 0.00 10.77 7.04
C HIS A 455 -1.01 11.84 6.60
N SER A 456 -2.23 11.40 6.28
CA SER A 456 -3.34 12.24 5.84
C SER A 456 -4.66 11.43 5.86
N ASP A 457 -5.80 12.07 5.54
CA ASP A 457 -7.11 11.40 5.41
C ASP A 457 -7.22 10.63 4.07
N GLU A 458 -6.46 9.54 3.98
CA GLU A 458 -6.44 8.63 2.83
C GLU A 458 -6.31 7.17 3.26
N PHE A 459 -6.55 6.23 2.34
CA PHE A 459 -6.30 4.82 2.63
C PHE A 459 -4.83 4.50 2.39
N ILE A 460 -4.18 3.87 3.36
CA ILE A 460 -2.85 3.31 3.18
C ILE A 460 -3.02 1.83 2.86
N GLN A 461 -2.69 1.44 1.62
CA GLN A 461 -2.88 0.07 1.14
C GLN A 461 -1.64 -0.78 1.39
N ALA A 462 -0.45 -0.21 1.23
CA ALA A 462 0.82 -0.92 1.30
C ALA A 462 1.77 -0.30 2.33
N VAL A 463 2.41 -1.17 3.11
CA VAL A 463 3.52 -0.82 4.00
C VAL A 463 4.65 -1.84 3.84
N LEU A 464 5.88 -1.37 3.98
CA LEU A 464 7.08 -2.18 4.10
C LEU A 464 7.83 -1.78 5.37
N TYR A 465 8.42 -2.76 6.04
CA TYR A 465 9.27 -2.55 7.21
C TYR A 465 10.60 -3.27 6.98
N GLU A 466 11.61 -2.50 6.60
CA GLU A 466 12.85 -3.03 6.04
C GLU A 466 14.08 -2.55 6.79
N HIS A 467 15.12 -3.37 6.82
CA HIS A 467 16.40 -3.03 7.43
C HIS A 467 17.48 -2.81 6.37
N ILE A 468 17.55 -1.59 5.84
CA ILE A 468 18.42 -1.26 4.71
C ILE A 468 19.76 -0.75 5.23
N GLY A 469 20.85 -1.43 4.86
CA GLY A 469 22.17 -1.20 5.44
C GLY A 469 22.19 -1.31 6.97
N GLY A 470 21.37 -2.21 7.51
CA GLY A 470 21.22 -2.46 8.95
C GLY A 470 20.40 -1.42 9.71
N GLN A 471 19.71 -0.48 9.03
CA GLN A 471 18.89 0.54 9.66
C GLN A 471 17.40 0.34 9.36
N PRO A 472 16.50 0.49 10.36
CA PRO A 472 15.07 0.26 10.19
C PRO A 472 14.38 1.43 9.48
N TYR A 473 13.71 1.13 8.39
CA TYR A 473 12.89 2.06 7.62
C TYR A 473 11.46 1.53 7.47
N VAL A 474 10.52 2.47 7.45
CA VAL A 474 9.14 2.21 7.07
C VAL A 474 8.88 2.91 5.74
N LEU A 475 8.39 2.17 4.76
CA LEU A 475 7.94 2.73 3.49
C LEU A 475 6.43 2.50 3.39
N TYR A 476 5.68 3.49 2.94
CA TYR A 476 4.25 3.32 2.69
C TYR A 476 3.81 4.15 1.50
N GLY A 477 2.72 3.73 0.87
CA GLY A 477 2.03 4.50 -0.16
C GLY A 477 0.53 4.49 0.10
N GLY A 478 -0.13 5.58 -0.30
CA GLY A 478 -1.57 5.75 -0.10
C GLY A 478 -2.32 6.01 -1.40
N THR A 479 -3.65 6.10 -1.27
CA THR A 479 -4.59 6.24 -2.39
C THR A 479 -4.89 7.67 -2.81
N LYS A 480 -4.32 8.68 -2.14
CA LYS A 480 -4.55 10.09 -2.53
C LYS A 480 -3.26 10.87 -2.66
N SER A 481 -2.22 10.44 -1.97
CA SER A 481 -0.93 11.12 -1.92
C SER A 481 -0.16 11.04 -3.24
N GLU A 482 -0.42 10.04 -4.10
CA GLU A 482 0.27 9.84 -5.38
C GLU A 482 1.81 9.77 -5.23
N GLN A 483 2.27 9.19 -4.11
CA GLN A 483 3.69 9.04 -3.79
C GLN A 483 3.94 7.89 -2.80
N ILE A 484 5.20 7.46 -2.74
CA ILE A 484 5.70 6.55 -1.71
C ILE A 484 6.50 7.37 -0.70
N LYS A 485 6.20 7.22 0.57
CA LYS A 485 6.86 7.94 1.65
C LYS A 485 7.85 7.04 2.39
N VAL A 486 9.04 7.56 2.64
CA VAL A 486 10.13 6.84 3.32
C VAL A 486 10.40 7.46 4.68
N TRP A 487 10.32 6.66 5.74
CA TRP A 487 10.53 7.07 7.12
C TRP A 487 11.70 6.34 7.76
N ASP A 488 12.53 7.09 8.50
CA ASP A 488 13.52 6.52 9.41
C ASP A 488 12.89 6.32 10.79
N VAL A 489 12.84 5.06 11.23
CA VAL A 489 12.21 4.68 12.50
C VAL A 489 12.99 5.23 13.70
N ARG A 490 14.31 5.40 13.57
CA ARG A 490 15.19 5.82 14.68
C ARG A 490 15.02 7.29 15.01
N SER A 491 15.00 8.13 13.96
CA SER A 491 14.79 9.57 14.11
C SER A 491 13.32 9.94 14.24
N LYS A 492 12.40 9.02 13.89
CA LYS A 492 10.95 9.26 13.83
C LYS A 492 10.61 10.43 12.90
N THR A 493 11.24 10.44 11.73
CA THR A 493 11.06 11.50 10.72
C THR A 493 10.95 10.91 9.32
N ALA A 494 10.13 11.52 8.47
CA ALA A 494 10.16 11.29 7.03
C ALA A 494 11.52 11.74 6.46
N LEU A 495 12.13 10.89 5.62
CA LEU A 495 13.37 11.19 4.91
C LEU A 495 13.09 11.91 3.60
N TYR A 496 12.28 11.28 2.76
CA TYR A 496 11.91 11.77 1.44
C TYR A 496 10.64 11.08 0.95
N GLU A 497 10.11 11.61 -0.15
CA GLU A 497 8.99 11.06 -0.90
C GLU A 497 9.46 10.69 -2.30
N LEU A 498 8.98 9.57 -2.84
CA LEU A 498 9.22 9.12 -4.21
C LEU A 498 7.93 9.29 -5.01
N SER A 499 8.01 9.94 -6.16
CA SER A 499 6.88 10.09 -7.06
C SER A 499 6.51 8.75 -7.71
N THR A 500 5.21 8.52 -7.83
CA THR A 500 4.59 7.45 -8.64
C THR A 500 3.85 8.05 -9.85
N GLY A 501 4.38 9.17 -10.35
CA GLY A 501 3.64 10.07 -11.24
C GLY A 501 2.41 10.62 -10.51
N ASN A 502 1.23 10.42 -11.08
CA ASN A 502 -0.06 10.77 -10.48
C ASN A 502 -0.87 9.54 -10.07
N ASN A 503 -0.21 8.41 -9.83
CA ASN A 503 -0.90 7.17 -9.47
C ASN A 503 -0.90 6.93 -7.97
N GLU A 504 -2.02 6.38 -7.52
CA GLU A 504 -2.23 5.77 -6.21
C GLU A 504 -1.32 4.56 -6.01
N VAL A 505 -0.91 4.26 -4.78
CA VAL A 505 -0.04 3.11 -4.48
C VAL A 505 -0.86 2.02 -3.78
N ASN A 506 -1.10 0.91 -4.48
CA ASN A 506 -1.91 -0.19 -3.95
C ASN A 506 -1.07 -1.33 -3.36
N ALA A 507 0.09 -1.61 -3.95
CA ALA A 507 0.93 -2.73 -3.52
C ALA A 507 2.41 -2.39 -3.65
N MET A 508 3.24 -2.91 -2.74
CA MET A 508 4.69 -2.70 -2.77
C MET A 508 5.44 -3.94 -2.28
N VAL A 509 6.64 -4.17 -2.81
CA VAL A 509 7.59 -5.18 -2.31
C VAL A 509 9.03 -4.68 -2.38
N TRP A 510 9.85 -5.11 -1.44
CA TRP A 510 11.28 -4.80 -1.40
C TRP A 510 12.12 -6.03 -1.72
N ASP A 511 13.07 -5.88 -2.63
CA ASP A 511 14.14 -6.84 -2.87
C ASP A 511 15.41 -6.41 -2.14
N GLY A 512 15.67 -7.03 -0.99
CA GLY A 512 16.90 -6.79 -0.22
C GLY A 512 18.17 -7.28 -0.92
N SER A 513 18.09 -8.19 -1.89
CA SER A 513 19.27 -8.69 -2.59
C SER A 513 19.77 -7.72 -3.67
N THR A 514 18.85 -7.07 -4.39
CA THR A 514 19.16 -6.10 -5.43
C THR A 514 18.98 -4.64 -5.00
N GLN A 515 18.49 -4.41 -3.78
CA GLN A 515 18.15 -3.08 -3.25
C GLN A 515 17.13 -2.38 -4.15
N THR A 516 16.05 -3.08 -4.48
CA THR A 516 15.03 -2.61 -5.43
C THR A 516 13.67 -2.55 -4.76
N LEU A 517 12.98 -1.41 -4.89
CA LEU A 517 11.57 -1.28 -4.53
C LEU A 517 10.73 -1.47 -5.78
N PHE A 518 9.68 -2.29 -5.67
CA PHE A 518 8.62 -2.37 -6.68
C PHE A 518 7.32 -1.81 -6.11
N ALA A 519 6.55 -1.11 -6.93
CA ALA A 519 5.25 -0.57 -6.56
C ALA A 519 4.23 -0.74 -7.69
N GLY A 520 3.13 -1.41 -7.40
CA GLY A 520 1.96 -1.49 -8.27
C GLY A 520 1.04 -0.29 -8.00
N THR A 521 0.78 0.50 -9.04
CA THR A 521 0.13 1.80 -8.92
C THR A 521 -1.09 1.94 -9.83
N GLU A 522 -2.15 2.54 -9.29
CA GLU A 522 -3.44 2.72 -9.97
C GLU A 522 -3.62 4.17 -10.42
N CYS A 523 -4.15 4.35 -11.63
CA CYS A 523 -4.44 5.66 -12.18
C CYS A 523 -5.92 5.93 -11.95
N SER A 524 -6.24 6.82 -11.02
CA SER A 524 -7.63 7.19 -10.71
C SER A 524 -8.27 8.13 -11.74
N TYR A 525 -7.46 8.59 -12.69
CA TYR A 525 -7.87 9.39 -13.85
C TYR A 525 -8.10 8.55 -15.09
N MET A 526 -8.09 7.22 -14.97
CA MET A 526 -8.41 6.27 -16.02
C MET A 526 -9.64 5.45 -15.60
N ASP A 527 -10.66 5.41 -16.45
CA ASP A 527 -11.86 4.62 -16.16
C ASP A 527 -11.61 3.12 -16.37
N ARG A 528 -12.58 2.29 -15.99
CA ARG A 528 -12.48 0.82 -16.11
C ARG A 528 -12.59 0.29 -17.55
N LEU A 529 -12.64 1.18 -18.54
CA LEU A 529 -12.56 0.86 -19.96
C LEU A 529 -11.21 1.31 -20.56
N GLY A 530 -10.35 1.95 -19.76
CA GLY A 530 -9.04 2.46 -20.19
C GLY A 530 -9.07 3.89 -20.70
N TYR A 531 -10.19 4.61 -20.59
CA TYR A 531 -10.27 6.01 -21.04
C TYR A 531 -9.81 6.97 -19.95
N THR A 532 -8.90 7.87 -20.30
CA THR A 532 -8.45 8.93 -19.39
C THR A 532 -9.49 10.05 -19.28
N HIS A 533 -9.67 10.60 -18.07
CA HIS A 533 -10.60 11.70 -17.79
C HIS A 533 -9.99 12.72 -16.82
N ASP A 534 -10.62 13.89 -16.68
CA ASP A 534 -10.18 14.97 -15.79
C ASP A 534 -8.78 15.54 -16.07
N TYR A 535 -8.22 15.30 -17.25
CA TYR A 535 -6.97 15.90 -17.69
C TYR A 535 -7.15 17.36 -18.17
N ALA A 536 -6.08 18.14 -18.01
CA ALA A 536 -5.91 19.46 -18.62
C ALA A 536 -4.56 19.50 -19.34
N ARG A 537 -4.35 20.48 -20.22
CA ARG A 537 -3.02 20.71 -20.78
C ARG A 537 -2.04 21.00 -19.64
N ALA A 538 -0.94 20.28 -19.63
CA ALA A 538 0.11 20.42 -18.62
C ALA A 538 0.77 21.79 -18.72
N LYS A 539 1.17 22.37 -17.59
CA LYS A 539 1.82 23.68 -17.54
C LYS A 539 3.21 23.57 -16.92
N PHE A 540 4.18 23.18 -17.73
CA PHE A 540 5.57 23.08 -17.26
C PHE A 540 6.27 24.44 -17.23
N GLY A 541 6.89 24.75 -16.09
CA GLY A 541 7.80 25.89 -15.97
C GLY A 541 9.10 25.70 -16.79
N LYS A 542 9.84 26.80 -16.99
CA LYS A 542 11.10 26.81 -17.76
C LYS A 542 12.12 25.78 -17.24
N ILE A 543 12.18 25.58 -15.92
CA ILE A 543 13.11 24.63 -15.27
C ILE A 543 12.77 23.18 -15.63
N GLN A 544 11.49 22.80 -15.60
CA GLN A 544 11.03 21.45 -15.91
C GLN A 544 11.26 21.12 -17.37
N LYS A 545 10.88 22.02 -18.29
CA LYS A 545 11.13 21.88 -19.74
C LYS A 545 12.62 21.68 -20.04
N ARG A 546 13.48 22.52 -19.46
CA ARG A 546 14.95 22.39 -19.62
C ARG A 546 15.43 21.01 -19.17
N ARG A 547 14.98 20.52 -18.02
CA ARG A 547 15.38 19.21 -17.51
C ARG A 547 14.94 18.05 -18.39
N VAL A 548 13.71 18.10 -18.91
CA VAL A 548 13.24 17.10 -19.86
C VAL A 548 14.12 17.09 -21.12
N ARG A 549 14.46 18.26 -21.66
CA ARG A 549 15.42 18.38 -22.78
C ARG A 549 16.82 17.85 -22.44
N GLU A 550 17.35 18.14 -21.25
CA GLU A 550 18.64 17.64 -20.76
C GLU A 550 18.65 16.10 -20.62
N LEU A 551 17.50 15.50 -20.29
CA LEU A 551 17.30 14.05 -20.22
C LEU A 551 17.30 13.43 -21.60
N TRP A 552 16.63 14.04 -22.57
CA TRP A 552 16.59 13.59 -23.96
C TRP A 552 17.86 13.90 -24.76
N GLY A 553 18.83 14.61 -24.16
CA GLY A 553 20.08 14.97 -24.83
C GLY A 553 19.90 16.02 -25.92
N GLN A 554 18.88 16.87 -25.78
CA GLN A 554 18.50 17.90 -26.76
C GLN A 554 19.05 19.30 -26.44
N VAL A 555 19.82 19.48 -25.35
CA VAL A 555 20.40 20.78 -24.98
C VAL A 555 21.79 20.94 -25.61
N GLN A 556 22.02 22.02 -26.38
CA GLN A 556 23.36 22.37 -26.89
C GLN A 556 24.14 23.16 -25.82
N GLU A 557 25.46 23.00 -25.79
CA GLU A 557 26.34 23.62 -24.78
C GLU A 557 26.33 25.16 -24.76
N ASP A 558 25.73 25.82 -25.78
CA ASP A 558 25.69 27.28 -25.95
C ASP A 558 24.25 27.86 -25.95
N ASP A 559 23.24 27.11 -25.50
CA ASP A 559 21.88 27.66 -25.32
C ASP A 559 21.80 28.49 -24.03
N ASP A 560 22.51 29.63 -24.01
CA ASP A 560 22.11 30.80 -23.22
C ASP A 560 20.77 31.29 -23.82
N ILE A 561 19.68 30.58 -23.52
CA ILE A 561 18.33 31.07 -23.79
C ILE A 561 18.20 32.34 -22.96
N ASP A 562 18.35 33.48 -23.63
CA ASP A 562 18.14 34.79 -23.03
C ASP A 562 16.83 34.75 -22.23
N GLU A 563 16.87 35.24 -20.98
CA GLU A 563 15.70 35.21 -20.08
C GLU A 563 14.46 35.92 -20.67
N ASP A 564 14.64 36.63 -21.78
CA ASP A 564 13.69 37.50 -22.48
C ASP A 564 13.14 36.95 -23.82
N ASP A 565 13.60 35.80 -24.35
CA ASP A 565 13.01 35.20 -25.55
C ASP A 565 11.90 34.21 -25.17
N ASP A 566 10.66 34.71 -25.19
CA ASP A 566 9.41 33.94 -25.11
C ASP A 566 9.01 33.37 -26.49
N ASP A 567 9.97 32.97 -27.34
CA ASP A 567 9.68 32.45 -28.68
C ASP A 567 9.35 30.94 -28.65
N ASP A 568 8.07 30.65 -28.35
CA ASP A 568 7.07 30.06 -29.28
C ASP A 568 7.46 28.91 -30.24
N ASP A 569 8.33 27.96 -29.86
CA ASP A 569 8.39 26.63 -30.51
C ASP A 569 8.36 25.49 -29.45
N ASP A 570 7.34 25.50 -28.59
CA ASP A 570 7.10 24.52 -27.53
C ASP A 570 6.03 23.45 -27.88
N ASP A 571 5.73 23.25 -29.17
CA ASP A 571 4.71 22.32 -29.70
C ASP A 571 4.74 20.93 -29.02
N GLU A 572 5.93 20.42 -28.69
CA GLU A 572 6.12 19.10 -28.06
C GLU A 572 5.48 18.99 -26.66
N PHE A 573 5.47 20.07 -25.89
CA PHE A 573 4.86 20.09 -24.55
C PHE A 573 3.39 20.53 -24.58
N GLU A 574 2.91 21.12 -25.69
CA GLU A 574 1.53 21.59 -25.80
C GLU A 574 0.49 20.45 -25.82
N GLU A 575 0.92 19.26 -26.24
CA GLU A 575 0.09 18.05 -26.29
C GLU A 575 0.07 17.29 -24.97
N TRP A 576 0.99 17.60 -24.04
CA TRP A 576 1.09 16.89 -22.76
C TRP A 576 -0.05 17.27 -21.81
N ALA A 577 -0.48 16.30 -21.02
CA ALA A 577 -1.65 16.42 -20.18
C ALA A 577 -1.31 16.15 -18.71
N TRP A 578 -1.89 16.94 -17.80
CA TRP A 578 -1.78 16.72 -16.36
C TRP A 578 -3.16 16.58 -15.72
N PRO A 579 -3.36 15.66 -14.76
CA PRO A 579 -4.64 15.52 -14.09
C PRO A 579 -5.01 16.77 -13.28
N ARG A 580 -6.24 17.27 -13.45
CA ARG A 580 -6.71 18.51 -12.78
C ARG A 580 -6.73 18.39 -11.26
N ARG A 581 -6.93 17.18 -10.74
CA ARG A 581 -7.07 16.91 -9.31
C ARG A 581 -5.88 16.17 -8.71
N ALA A 582 -4.76 16.09 -9.44
CA ALA A 582 -3.51 15.51 -8.96
C ALA A 582 -3.14 16.04 -7.56
N ALA A 583 -2.64 15.14 -6.72
CA ALA A 583 -2.25 15.43 -5.35
C ALA A 583 -1.11 16.45 -5.28
N HIS A 584 -0.26 16.42 -6.30
CA HIS A 584 0.87 17.30 -6.47
C HIS A 584 0.89 17.86 -7.90
N GLY A 585 1.40 19.09 -8.05
CA GLY A 585 1.47 19.79 -9.33
C GLY A 585 2.72 19.42 -10.13
N GLU A 586 2.78 19.90 -11.37
CA GLU A 586 3.84 19.64 -12.36
C GLU A 586 5.26 19.96 -11.87
N GLU A 587 5.39 20.85 -10.89
CA GLU A 587 6.67 21.31 -10.34
C GLU A 587 7.08 20.62 -9.03
N SER A 588 6.27 19.69 -8.54
CA SER A 588 6.44 19.09 -7.21
C SER A 588 7.61 18.14 -7.11
N PHE A 589 8.07 17.64 -8.26
CA PHE A 589 9.25 16.81 -8.44
C PHE A 589 10.14 17.38 -9.54
N GLY A 590 11.38 16.90 -9.58
CA GLY A 590 12.38 17.39 -10.51
C GLY A 590 12.17 16.94 -11.95
N TYR A 591 11.35 15.90 -12.16
CA TYR A 591 10.89 15.39 -13.44
C TYR A 591 9.36 15.38 -13.42
N PRO A 592 8.68 16.07 -14.35
CA PRO A 592 7.23 16.16 -14.37
C PRO A 592 6.64 14.87 -14.97
N LEU A 593 6.44 13.85 -14.14
CA LEU A 593 5.93 12.55 -14.58
C LEU A 593 4.41 12.47 -14.39
N ASP A 594 3.66 12.37 -15.49
CA ASP A 594 2.31 11.76 -15.49
C ASP A 594 2.43 10.29 -15.86
N SER A 595 1.66 9.44 -15.17
CA SER A 595 1.64 8.00 -15.45
C SER A 595 0.71 7.67 -16.61
N GLY A 596 -0.41 8.39 -16.76
CA GLY A 596 -1.44 8.21 -17.79
C GLY A 596 -2.24 6.90 -17.74
N GLU A 597 -1.75 5.87 -17.07
CA GLU A 597 -2.33 4.53 -16.96
C GLU A 597 -1.87 3.84 -15.67
N HIS A 598 -2.39 2.64 -15.39
CA HIS A 598 -1.88 1.79 -14.30
C HIS A 598 -0.44 1.38 -14.59
N ARG A 599 0.43 1.41 -13.57
CA ARG A 599 1.87 1.15 -13.76
C ARG A 599 2.50 0.39 -12.63
N THR A 600 3.51 -0.39 -12.98
CA THR A 600 4.39 -1.07 -12.03
C THR A 600 5.75 -0.41 -12.09
N TYR A 601 6.11 0.30 -11.03
CA TYR A 601 7.40 0.98 -10.91
C TYR A 601 8.46 0.06 -10.32
N ARG A 602 9.70 0.21 -10.82
CA ARG A 602 10.92 -0.42 -10.30
C ARG A 602 11.94 0.65 -9.96
N TYR A 603 12.17 0.90 -8.68
CA TYR A 603 13.18 1.83 -8.16
C TYR A 603 14.42 1.04 -7.73
N SER A 604 15.47 1.06 -8.57
CA SER A 604 16.70 0.30 -8.34
C SER A 604 17.75 1.16 -7.64
N PHE A 605 17.90 1.01 -6.32
CA PHE A 605 18.82 1.82 -5.51
C PHE A 605 20.26 1.33 -5.67
N LYS A 606 21.17 2.24 -5.99
CA LYS A 606 22.59 1.92 -6.16
C LYS A 606 23.48 3.11 -5.85
N ILE A 607 24.76 2.87 -5.57
CA ILE A 607 25.67 3.94 -5.15
C ILE A 607 25.95 4.97 -6.26
N ASN A 608 26.01 4.50 -7.51
CA ASN A 608 26.28 5.29 -8.71
C ASN A 608 25.18 5.05 -9.77
N PRO A 609 23.94 5.53 -9.55
CA PRO A 609 22.87 5.41 -10.53
C PRO A 609 23.13 6.37 -11.69
N ASN A 610 22.54 6.08 -12.84
CA ASN A 610 22.26 7.12 -13.81
C ASN A 610 20.91 7.79 -13.46
N PRO A 611 20.88 9.00 -12.87
CA PRO A 611 19.62 9.65 -12.47
C PRO A 611 18.75 10.05 -13.67
N LYS A 612 19.25 9.87 -14.90
CA LYS A 612 18.49 10.07 -16.14
C LYS A 612 17.67 8.86 -16.58
N ILE A 613 17.87 7.68 -15.98
CA ILE A 613 17.01 6.53 -16.23
C ILE A 613 15.74 6.73 -15.42
N LEU A 614 14.70 7.17 -16.12
CA LEU A 614 13.40 7.54 -15.58
C LEU A 614 12.28 6.86 -16.40
N PRO A 615 11.09 6.68 -15.81
CA PRO A 615 9.90 6.21 -16.50
C PRO A 615 9.54 7.11 -17.67
N GLU A 616 8.93 6.51 -18.70
CA GLU A 616 8.38 7.26 -19.83
C GLU A 616 7.14 8.06 -19.39
N TYR A 617 6.92 9.22 -19.99
CA TYR A 617 5.74 10.04 -19.71
C TYR A 617 4.45 9.40 -20.27
N GLY A 618 3.35 9.48 -19.52
CA GLY A 618 2.04 8.96 -19.90
C GLY A 618 1.48 9.57 -21.19
N GLN A 619 0.63 8.82 -21.89
CA GLN A 619 0.02 9.25 -23.16
C GLN A 619 -1.43 9.71 -22.98
N ALA A 620 -1.77 10.29 -21.82
CA ALA A 620 -3.11 10.78 -21.54
C ALA A 620 -3.46 12.00 -22.41
N THR A 621 -4.74 12.13 -22.78
CA THR A 621 -5.23 13.20 -23.67
C THR A 621 -6.18 14.16 -22.96
N VAL A 622 -6.28 15.38 -23.48
CA VAL A 622 -7.19 16.42 -22.96
C VAL A 622 -8.55 16.35 -23.66
N GLY A 623 -9.61 16.09 -22.87
CA GLY A 623 -11.00 16.00 -23.35
C GLY A 623 -11.46 14.56 -23.58
N ASP A 624 -12.75 14.36 -23.90
CA ASP A 624 -13.35 13.03 -24.13
C ASP A 624 -12.87 12.33 -25.43
N GLN A 625 -11.72 12.71 -25.97
CA GLN A 625 -11.17 12.08 -27.17
C GLN A 625 -10.31 10.88 -26.77
N SER A 626 -11.00 9.74 -26.83
CA SER A 626 -10.48 8.38 -26.80
C SER A 626 -9.18 8.24 -27.58
N TYR A 627 -8.15 7.69 -26.95
CA TYR A 627 -7.19 6.83 -27.64
C TYR A 627 -7.76 5.40 -27.61
N TRP A 628 -7.56 4.65 -28.70
CA TRP A 628 -8.10 3.33 -29.08
C TRP A 628 -9.31 3.33 -30.02
#